data_AF-A0A7S3UAK3-F1
#
_entry.id   AF-A0A7S3UAK3-F1
#
_cell.length_a   1.000
_cell.length_b   1.000
_cell.length_c   1.000
_cell.angle_alpha   90.00
_cell.angle_beta   90.00
_cell.angle_gamma   90.00
#
_symmetry.space_group_name_H-M   'P 1'
#
loop_
_entity.id
_entity.type
_entity.pdbx_description
1 polymer ?
#
loop_
_entity_poly.entity_id
_entity_poly.type
_entity_poly.pdbx_seq_one_letter_code
_entity_poly.pdbx_strand_id
1 'polypeptide(L)'
;AKKAEAFALLMGEKESMLAQLKASYKEKWAMFSETNVKLVEAKADLKDARRSLSADRKFMLELTERCKAADYEYERRSTMRSEEIAAVAQAISILTTDTAKDAQQTTFGKSFFQLAAMHRPLTGLTRRDQVVALLEKASS
;
A
#
# COMPACT_ATOMS: atom_id res chain seq x y z
N ALA A 1 73.47 -52.40 10.27
CA ALA A 1 73.16 -51.24 11.12
C ALA A 1 72.79 -50.01 10.28
N LYS A 2 73.74 -49.25 9.72
CA LYS A 2 73.50 -47.95 9.05
C LYS A 2 72.39 -47.90 7.97
N LYS A 3 72.25 -48.93 7.12
CA LYS A 3 71.20 -48.96 6.07
C LYS A 3 69.79 -49.11 6.64
N ALA A 4 69.64 -49.86 7.73
CA ALA A 4 68.34 -50.08 8.37
C ALA A 4 67.87 -48.81 9.13
N GLU A 5 68.80 -48.11 9.79
CA GLU A 5 68.54 -46.82 10.44
C GLU A 5 68.13 -45.74 9.43
N ALA A 6 68.84 -45.63 8.30
CA ALA A 6 68.49 -44.69 7.24
C ALA A 6 67.11 -44.98 6.62
N PHE A 7 66.75 -46.25 6.47
CA PHE A 7 65.42 -46.63 5.99
C PHE A 7 64.32 -46.30 7.01
N ALA A 8 64.55 -46.58 8.29
CA ALA A 8 63.61 -46.26 9.36
C ALA A 8 63.37 -44.75 9.49
N LEU A 9 64.42 -43.93 9.39
CA LEU A 9 64.32 -42.47 9.38
C LEU A 9 63.48 -41.99 8.17
N LEU A 10 63.77 -42.47 6.97
CA LEU A 10 63.04 -42.09 5.76
C LEU A 10 61.54 -42.49 5.83
N MET A 11 61.24 -43.64 6.42
CA MET A 11 59.85 -44.08 6.63
C MET A 11 59.13 -43.17 7.62
N GLY A 12 59.75 -42.84 8.75
CA GLY A 12 59.19 -41.92 9.73
C GLY A 12 58.97 -40.51 9.16
N GLU A 13 59.90 -40.00 8.35
CA GLU A 13 59.75 -38.72 7.64
C GLU A 13 58.56 -38.74 6.67
N LYS A 14 58.41 -39.80 5.87
CA LYS A 14 57.28 -39.93 4.94
C LYS A 14 55.94 -40.07 5.65
N GLU A 15 55.88 -40.79 6.75
CA GLU A 15 54.67 -40.90 7.58
C GLU A 15 54.29 -39.54 8.17
N SER A 16 55.27 -38.79 8.67
CA SER A 16 55.07 -37.40 9.14
C SER A 16 54.57 -36.49 8.01
N MET A 17 55.19 -36.53 6.84
CA MET A 17 54.76 -35.77 5.67
C MET A 17 53.34 -36.14 5.22
N LEU A 18 52.97 -37.43 5.24
CA LEU A 18 51.62 -37.88 4.92
C LEU A 18 50.59 -37.39 5.94
N ALA A 19 50.94 -37.38 7.23
CA ALA A 19 50.08 -36.85 8.28
C ALA A 19 49.82 -35.35 8.08
N GLN A 20 50.89 -34.58 7.83
CA GLN A 20 50.78 -33.14 7.55
C GLN A 20 49.95 -32.87 6.28
N LEU A 21 50.17 -33.62 5.20
CA LEU A 21 49.42 -33.45 3.95
C LEU A 21 47.94 -33.77 4.15
N LYS A 22 47.60 -34.83 4.88
CA LYS A 22 46.20 -35.18 5.21
C LYS A 22 45.53 -34.08 6.05
N ALA A 23 46.25 -33.49 7.00
CA ALA A 23 45.74 -32.38 7.80
C ALA A 23 45.44 -31.15 6.91
N SER A 24 46.42 -30.74 6.09
CA SER A 24 46.25 -29.61 5.17
C SER A 24 45.13 -29.85 4.14
N TYR A 25 45.01 -31.08 3.63
CA TYR A 25 43.92 -31.46 2.72
C TYR A 25 42.55 -31.30 3.39
N LYS A 26 42.40 -31.78 4.62
CA LYS A 26 41.13 -31.72 5.36
C LYS A 26 40.72 -30.28 5.66
N GLU A 27 41.69 -29.44 6.02
CA GLU A 27 41.49 -28.00 6.26
C GLU A 27 41.08 -27.27 4.98
N LYS A 28 41.81 -27.47 3.88
CA LYS A 28 41.48 -26.87 2.57
C LYS A 28 40.12 -27.33 2.06
N TRP A 29 39.78 -28.61 2.27
CA TRP A 29 38.47 -29.14 1.90
C TRP A 29 37.35 -28.50 2.72
N ALA A 30 37.55 -28.32 4.03
CA ALA A 30 36.58 -27.61 4.88
C ALA A 30 36.38 -26.17 4.42
N MET A 31 37.47 -25.43 4.16
CA MET A 31 37.43 -24.07 3.63
C MET A 31 36.74 -24.00 2.26
N PHE A 32 37.03 -24.95 1.36
CA PHE A 32 36.38 -25.04 0.06
C PHE A 32 34.86 -25.28 0.20
N SER A 33 34.45 -26.15 1.11
CA SER A 33 33.03 -26.38 1.39
C SER A 33 32.35 -25.11 1.92
N GLU A 34 32.96 -24.44 2.91
CA GLU A 34 32.41 -23.22 3.51
C GLU A 34 32.30 -22.08 2.49
N THR A 35 33.33 -21.88 1.66
CA THR A 35 33.31 -20.86 0.61
C THR A 35 32.27 -21.15 -0.46
N ASN A 36 32.02 -22.42 -0.81
CA ASN A 36 30.94 -22.78 -1.73
C ASN A 36 29.55 -22.47 -1.15
N VAL A 37 29.33 -22.76 0.14
CA VAL A 37 28.07 -22.41 0.81
C VAL A 37 27.84 -20.91 0.75
N LYS A 38 28.83 -20.11 1.18
CA LYS A 38 28.77 -18.64 1.13
C LYS A 38 28.53 -18.11 -0.28
N LEU A 39 29.12 -18.74 -1.29
CA LEU A 39 28.94 -18.37 -2.69
C LEU A 39 27.49 -18.61 -3.15
N VAL A 40 26.90 -19.74 -2.76
CA VAL A 40 25.50 -20.06 -3.10
C VAL A 40 24.54 -19.12 -2.39
N GLU A 41 24.76 -18.86 -1.10
CA GLU A 41 23.99 -17.89 -0.30
C GLU A 41 24.07 -16.49 -0.93
N ALA A 42 25.27 -15.99 -1.21
CA ALA A 42 25.45 -14.67 -1.84
C ALA A 42 24.78 -14.57 -3.22
N LYS A 43 24.72 -15.67 -3.99
CA LYS A 43 24.00 -15.71 -5.28
C LYS A 43 22.49 -15.66 -5.07
N ALA A 44 21.95 -16.32 -4.05
CA ALA A 44 20.54 -16.25 -3.70
C ALA A 44 20.16 -14.83 -3.26
N ASP A 45 20.94 -14.24 -2.34
CA ASP A 45 20.73 -12.88 -1.85
C ASP A 45 20.77 -11.86 -2.99
N LEU A 46 21.73 -11.99 -3.90
CA LEU A 46 21.83 -11.13 -5.09
C LEU A 46 20.57 -11.24 -5.95
N LYS A 47 20.08 -12.47 -6.19
CA LYS A 47 18.88 -12.71 -7.00
C LYS A 47 17.65 -12.07 -6.35
N ASP A 48 17.50 -12.19 -5.04
CA ASP A 48 16.36 -11.63 -4.32
C ASP A 48 16.45 -10.09 -4.23
N ALA A 49 17.65 -9.54 -4.01
CA ALA A 49 17.89 -8.10 -4.08
C ALA A 49 17.56 -7.53 -5.47
N ARG A 50 17.93 -8.22 -6.54
CA ARG A 50 17.56 -7.82 -7.92
C ARG A 50 16.06 -7.87 -8.16
N ARG A 51 15.37 -8.87 -7.60
CA ARG A 51 13.90 -8.97 -7.69
C ARG A 51 13.23 -7.80 -6.97
N SER A 52 13.63 -7.52 -5.72
CA SER A 52 13.14 -6.36 -4.96
C SER A 52 13.37 -5.07 -5.74
N LEU A 53 14.59 -4.84 -6.20
CA LEU A 53 14.95 -3.63 -6.95
C LEU A 53 14.14 -3.48 -8.24
N SER A 54 13.79 -4.58 -8.93
CA SER A 54 12.91 -4.51 -10.11
C SER A 54 11.47 -4.14 -9.73
N ALA A 55 10.95 -4.69 -8.62
CA ALA A 55 9.62 -4.40 -8.12
C ALA A 55 9.52 -2.96 -7.65
N ASP A 56 10.53 -2.47 -6.92
CA ASP A 56 10.62 -1.10 -6.42
C ASP A 56 10.67 -0.10 -7.57
N ARG A 57 11.45 -0.38 -8.62
CA ARG A 57 11.47 0.46 -9.83
C ARG A 57 10.12 0.54 -10.52
N LYS A 58 9.43 -0.59 -10.67
CA LYS A 58 8.09 -0.61 -11.27
C LYS A 58 7.09 0.16 -10.40
N PHE A 59 7.13 -0.06 -9.09
CA PHE A 59 6.29 0.66 -8.14
C PHE A 59 6.51 2.17 -8.21
N MET A 60 7.76 2.64 -8.29
CA MET A 60 8.09 4.07 -8.39
C MET A 60 7.55 4.70 -9.68
N LEU A 61 7.60 3.98 -10.81
CA LEU A 61 7.03 4.45 -12.07
C LEU A 61 5.51 4.57 -11.97
N GLU A 62 4.83 3.51 -11.52
CA GLU A 62 3.39 3.52 -11.33
C GLU A 62 2.94 4.59 -10.33
N LEU A 63 3.68 4.77 -9.23
CA LEU A 63 3.39 5.79 -8.22
C LEU A 63 3.49 7.20 -8.83
N THR A 64 4.53 7.44 -9.62
CA THR A 64 4.73 8.74 -10.30
C THR A 64 3.57 9.04 -11.25
N GLU A 65 3.12 8.06 -12.04
CA GLU A 65 1.97 8.21 -12.92
C GLU A 65 0.68 8.47 -12.16
N ARG A 66 0.44 7.73 -11.07
CA ARG A 66 -0.74 7.91 -10.21
C ARG A 66 -0.76 9.28 -9.55
N CYS A 67 0.37 9.77 -9.05
CA CYS A 67 0.46 11.11 -8.47
C CYS A 67 0.13 12.18 -9.52
N LYS A 68 0.72 12.11 -10.72
CA LYS A 68 0.41 13.05 -11.81
C LYS A 68 -1.07 13.04 -12.21
N ALA A 69 -1.67 11.85 -12.33
CA ALA A 69 -3.08 11.72 -12.65
C ALA A 69 -3.96 12.28 -11.52
N ALA A 70 -3.62 12.01 -10.26
CA ALA A 70 -4.36 12.53 -9.11
C ALA A 70 -4.28 14.06 -9.02
N ASP A 71 -3.11 14.65 -9.27
CA ASP A 71 -2.92 16.11 -9.28
C ASP A 71 -3.78 16.75 -10.38
N TYR A 72 -3.76 16.20 -11.59
CA TYR A 72 -4.59 16.66 -12.71
C TYR A 72 -6.09 16.59 -12.39
N GLU A 73 -6.56 15.45 -11.88
CA GLU A 73 -7.98 15.27 -11.50
C GLU A 73 -8.38 16.16 -10.31
N TYR A 74 -7.45 16.44 -9.39
CA TYR A 74 -7.69 17.36 -8.28
C TYR A 74 -7.83 18.80 -8.77
N GLU A 75 -6.90 19.28 -9.60
CA GLU A 75 -6.98 20.62 -10.19
C GLU A 75 -8.27 20.79 -10.99
N ARG A 76 -8.62 19.82 -11.85
CA ARG A 76 -9.87 19.89 -12.64
C ARG A 76 -11.10 20.00 -11.74
N ARG A 77 -11.18 19.20 -10.68
CA ARG A 77 -12.30 19.27 -9.71
C ARG A 77 -12.30 20.56 -8.91
N SER A 78 -11.13 21.09 -8.55
CA SER A 78 -10.99 22.35 -7.82
C SER A 78 -11.51 23.51 -8.66
N THR A 79 -11.09 23.59 -9.92
CA THR A 79 -11.55 24.62 -10.86
C THR A 79 -13.04 24.50 -11.14
N MET A 80 -13.55 23.29 -11.47
CA MET A 80 -14.99 23.10 -11.70
C MET A 80 -15.84 23.49 -10.48
N ARG A 81 -15.38 23.18 -9.26
CA ARG A 81 -16.08 23.60 -8.04
C ARG A 81 -16.06 25.11 -7.87
N SER A 82 -14.96 25.77 -8.19
CA SER A 82 -14.88 27.25 -8.17
C SER A 82 -15.86 27.87 -9.16
N GLU A 83 -15.94 27.33 -10.38
CA GLU A 83 -16.89 27.76 -11.41
C GLU A 83 -18.34 27.49 -10.98
N GLU A 84 -18.62 26.34 -10.39
CA GLU A 84 -19.94 26.00 -9.84
C GLU A 84 -20.37 26.98 -8.75
N ILE A 85 -19.48 27.32 -7.81
CA ILE A 85 -19.75 28.32 -6.77
C ILE A 85 -20.08 29.68 -7.40
N ALA A 86 -19.33 30.10 -8.42
CA ALA A 86 -19.60 31.34 -9.14
C ALA A 86 -20.95 31.30 -9.88
N ALA A 87 -21.28 30.19 -10.53
CA ALA A 87 -22.55 30.00 -11.21
C ALA A 87 -23.74 29.98 -10.24
N VAL A 88 -23.60 29.32 -9.09
CA VAL A 88 -24.61 29.33 -8.02
C VAL A 88 -24.79 30.75 -7.47
N ALA A 89 -23.72 31.49 -7.25
CA ALA A 89 -23.79 32.88 -6.81
C ALA A 89 -24.50 33.78 -7.84
N GLN A 90 -24.23 33.57 -9.14
CA GLN A 90 -24.94 34.27 -10.22
C GLN A 90 -26.43 33.89 -10.25
N ALA A 91 -26.77 32.61 -10.10
CA ALA A 91 -28.15 32.15 -10.04
C ALA A 91 -28.91 32.79 -8.86
N ILE A 92 -28.27 32.87 -7.68
CA ILE A 92 -28.82 33.58 -6.51
C ILE A 92 -29.02 35.07 -6.84
N SER A 93 -28.04 35.72 -7.48
CA SER A 93 -28.18 37.13 -7.88
C SER A 93 -29.37 37.36 -8.81
N ILE A 94 -29.56 36.51 -9.81
CA ILE A 94 -30.70 36.57 -10.73
C ILE A 94 -32.03 36.36 -9.98
N LEU A 95 -32.11 35.33 -9.13
CA LEU A 95 -33.32 35.02 -8.35
C LEU A 95 -33.66 36.09 -7.31
N THR A 96 -32.69 36.89 -6.88
CA THR A 96 -32.87 37.96 -5.88
C THR A 96 -33.10 39.34 -6.50
N THR A 97 -33.15 39.45 -7.83
CA THR A 97 -33.61 40.69 -8.50
C THR A 97 -35.05 40.99 -8.13
N ASP A 98 -35.40 42.28 -8.04
CA ASP A 98 -36.75 42.68 -7.61
C ASP A 98 -37.84 42.24 -8.59
N THR A 99 -37.53 42.17 -9.88
CA THR A 99 -38.43 41.59 -10.88
C THR A 99 -38.70 40.10 -10.65
N ALA A 100 -37.67 39.31 -10.28
CA ALA A 100 -37.83 37.91 -9.93
C ALA A 100 -38.63 37.75 -8.63
N LYS A 101 -38.37 38.59 -7.62
CA LYS A 101 -39.15 38.59 -6.36
C LYS A 101 -40.61 38.94 -6.59
N ASP A 102 -40.91 39.96 -7.40
CA ASP A 102 -42.28 40.38 -7.72
C ASP A 102 -43.02 39.29 -8.50
N ALA A 103 -42.34 38.62 -9.44
CA ALA A 103 -42.89 37.47 -10.16
C ALA A 103 -43.14 36.27 -9.21
N GLN A 104 -42.23 36.01 -8.27
CA GLN A 104 -42.42 34.98 -7.24
C GLN A 104 -43.57 35.32 -6.30
N GLN A 105 -43.70 36.57 -5.84
CA GLN A 105 -44.83 37.00 -5.02
C GLN A 105 -46.16 36.96 -5.77
N THR A 106 -46.16 37.29 -7.06
CA THR A 106 -47.38 37.22 -7.88
C THR A 106 -47.82 35.77 -8.12
N THR A 107 -46.86 34.88 -8.35
CA THR A 107 -47.12 33.47 -8.70
C THR A 107 -47.38 32.60 -7.47
N PHE A 108 -46.56 32.75 -6.42
CA PHE A 108 -46.61 31.94 -5.20
C PHE A 108 -47.28 32.66 -4.02
N GLY A 109 -47.22 33.99 -3.94
CA GLY A 109 -47.82 34.78 -2.85
C GLY A 109 -49.35 34.85 -2.90
N LYS A 110 -49.99 34.50 -4.03
CA LYS A 110 -51.45 34.36 -4.14
C LYS A 110 -51.95 32.91 -4.04
N SER A 111 -51.08 31.91 -4.13
CA SER A 111 -51.49 30.52 -4.41
C SER A 111 -50.91 29.44 -3.49
N PHE A 112 -50.09 29.79 -2.48
CA PHE A 112 -49.71 28.82 -1.44
C PHE A 112 -50.78 28.79 -0.32
N PHE A 113 -52.05 28.60 -0.68
CA PHE A 113 -53.07 28.22 0.28
C PHE A 113 -52.82 26.75 0.65
N GLN A 114 -52.23 26.53 1.82
CA GLN A 114 -52.16 25.21 2.44
C GLN A 114 -53.59 24.75 2.75
N LEU A 115 -54.24 24.09 1.77
CA LEU A 115 -55.64 23.65 1.85
C LEU A 115 -55.89 22.63 2.97
N ALA A 116 -54.85 21.89 3.35
CA ALA A 116 -54.88 21.01 4.51
C ALA A 116 -53.47 20.86 5.09
N ALA A 117 -53.29 21.27 6.34
CA ALA A 117 -52.20 20.81 7.18
C ALA A 117 -52.60 19.43 7.73
N MET A 118 -52.21 18.35 7.07
CA MET A 118 -52.29 17.04 7.72
C MET A 118 -51.20 17.00 8.78
N HIS A 119 -51.52 17.47 9.98
CA HIS A 119 -50.68 17.28 11.16
C HIS A 119 -50.67 15.78 11.45
N ARG A 120 -49.77 15.04 10.80
CA ARG A 120 -49.46 13.68 11.21
C ARG A 120 -48.82 13.80 12.59
N PRO A 121 -49.51 13.37 13.68
CA PRO A 121 -48.86 13.41 14.97
C PRO A 121 -47.59 12.59 14.85
N LEU A 122 -46.46 13.21 15.16
CA LEU A 122 -45.19 12.54 15.37
C LEU A 122 -45.34 11.68 16.63
N THR A 123 -46.07 10.57 16.54
CA THR A 123 -45.86 9.44 17.43
C THR A 123 -44.60 8.74 16.95
N GLY A 124 -43.47 9.40 17.20
CA GLY A 124 -42.17 8.78 17.09
C GLY A 124 -42.07 7.72 18.18
N LEU A 125 -41.93 6.45 17.78
CA LEU A 125 -41.40 5.33 18.60
C LEU A 125 -41.49 3.97 17.88
N THR A 126 -41.28 3.89 16.56
CA THR A 126 -41.38 2.56 15.92
C THR A 126 -40.25 2.26 14.95
N ARG A 127 -39.94 3.12 13.97
CA ARG A 127 -38.93 2.74 12.97
C ARG A 127 -37.49 2.74 13.47
N ARG A 128 -37.10 3.74 14.26
CA ARG A 128 -35.73 3.78 14.82
C ARG A 128 -35.53 2.70 15.88
N ASP A 129 -36.49 2.53 16.78
CA ASP A 129 -36.39 1.54 17.86
C ASP A 129 -36.46 0.09 17.34
N GLN A 130 -37.26 -0.17 16.29
CA GLN A 130 -37.25 -1.47 15.62
C GLN A 130 -35.90 -1.79 14.95
N VAL A 131 -35.26 -0.78 14.36
CA VAL A 131 -33.95 -0.96 13.74
C VAL A 131 -32.87 -1.20 14.80
N VAL A 132 -32.90 -0.46 15.91
CA VAL A 132 -31.95 -0.66 17.02
C VAL A 132 -32.12 -2.05 17.65
N ALA A 133 -33.36 -2.49 17.91
CA ALA A 133 -33.62 -3.82 18.47
C ALA A 133 -33.17 -4.95 17.53
N LEU A 134 -33.30 -4.78 16.21
CA LEU A 134 -32.80 -5.74 15.22
C LEU A 134 -31.26 -5.79 15.20
N LEU A 135 -30.60 -4.64 15.33
CA LEU A 135 -29.14 -4.56 15.38
C LEU A 135 -28.58 -5.16 16.68
N GLU A 136 -29.22 -4.93 17.82
CA GLU A 136 -28.82 -5.54 19.10
C GLU A 136 -29.02 -7.06 19.11
N LYS A 137 -30.11 -7.55 18.51
CA LYS A 137 -30.35 -8.98 18.34
C LYS A 137 -29.37 -9.65 17.38
N ALA A 138 -28.89 -8.92 16.37
CA ALA A 138 -27.86 -9.41 15.44
C ALA A 138 -26.44 -9.32 16.02
N SER A 139 -26.27 -8.50 17.06
CA SER A 139 -25.02 -8.33 17.81
C SER A 139 -24.87 -9.34 18.97
N SER A 140 -25.90 -10.11 19.28
CA SER A 140 -25.91 -11.16 20.31
C SER A 140 -25.77 -12.55 19.66
#